data_AF-A0A2N2VHA9-F1
#
_entry.id   AF-A0A2N2VHA9-F1
#
_cell.length_a   1.000
_cell.length_b   1.000
_cell.length_c   1.000
_cell.angle_alpha   90.00
_cell.angle_beta   90.00
_cell.angle_gamma   90.00
#
_symmetry.space_group_name_H-M   'P 1'
#
loop_
_entity.id
_entity.type
_entity.pdbx_description
1 polymer ?
#
loop_
_entity_poly.entity_id
_entity_poly.type
_entity_poly.pdbx_seq_one_letter_code
_entity_poly.pdbx_strand_id
1 'polypeptide(L)' 'MSVADHSYAKGKKSASGSRYRSGSAPSAMQADDAHTVAIAVRAYYMAEQRGFEPGHELEDWLNAEQQESSRH' A
#
# COMPACT_ATOMS: atom_id res chain seq x y z
N MET A 1 56.90 -19.28 0.96
CA MET A 1 56.33 -19.86 -0.27
C MET A 1 55.75 -21.21 0.11
N SER A 2 54.42 -21.30 0.26
CA SER A 2 53.51 -22.07 -0.63
C SER A 2 53.66 -23.60 -0.45
N VAL A 3 52.66 -24.41 -0.18
CA VAL A 3 51.20 -24.30 -0.33
C VAL A 3 50.51 -25.25 0.67
N ALA A 4 49.33 -24.85 1.13
CA ALA A 4 48.45 -25.69 1.93
C ALA A 4 47.87 -26.85 1.10
N ASP A 5 47.76 -27.99 1.77
CA ASP A 5 47.10 -29.23 1.37
C ASP A 5 45.67 -28.96 0.86
N HIS A 6 45.33 -29.53 -0.29
CA HIS A 6 43.97 -29.54 -0.83
C HIS A 6 43.41 -30.96 -0.73
N SER A 7 42.37 -31.17 0.08
CA SER A 7 41.27 -32.14 -0.17
C SER A 7 40.28 -32.14 1.01
N TYR A 8 39.00 -32.47 0.91
CA TYR A 8 37.92 -32.29 -0.07
C TYR A 8 36.61 -32.59 0.70
N ALA A 9 35.53 -31.85 0.40
CA ALA A 9 34.11 -32.11 0.67
C ALA A 9 33.54 -32.25 2.10
N LYS A 10 32.55 -31.39 2.41
CA LYS A 10 31.13 -31.84 2.49
C LYS A 10 30.16 -30.67 2.34
N GLY A 11 29.57 -30.52 1.15
CA GLY A 11 28.44 -29.63 0.93
C GLY A 11 27.24 -30.07 1.77
N LYS A 12 26.80 -29.20 2.68
CA LYS A 12 25.47 -29.29 3.29
C LYS A 12 24.58 -28.27 2.60
N LYS A 13 23.88 -28.80 1.60
CA LYS A 13 22.70 -28.30 0.90
C LYS A 13 21.89 -27.42 1.85
N SER A 14 21.91 -26.11 1.62
CA SER A 14 20.99 -25.16 2.25
C SER A 14 19.59 -25.55 1.81
N ALA A 15 18.83 -26.17 2.71
CA ALA A 15 17.42 -26.43 2.46
C ALA A 15 16.73 -25.07 2.30
N SER A 16 16.30 -24.81 1.07
CA SER A 16 15.22 -23.88 0.75
C SER A 16 14.00 -24.29 1.59
N GLY A 17 13.89 -23.66 2.75
CA GLY A 17 12.72 -23.72 3.61
C GLY A 17 12.18 -22.31 3.72
N SER A 18 11.91 -21.68 2.57
CA SER A 18 11.17 -20.45 2.50
C SER A 18 9.76 -20.73 3.03
N ARG A 19 9.64 -20.65 4.35
CA ARG A 19 8.37 -20.56 5.05
C ARG A 19 7.80 -19.18 4.73
N TYR A 20 7.37 -18.97 3.49
CA TYR A 20 6.29 -18.02 3.22
C TYR A 20 5.06 -18.63 3.89
N ARG A 21 4.97 -18.34 5.20
CA ARG A 21 3.79 -18.52 6.00
C ARG A 21 2.73 -17.69 5.30
N SER A 22 1.88 -18.38 4.54
CA SER A 22 0.61 -17.90 4.01
C SER A 22 -0.29 -17.55 5.19
N GLY A 23 0.02 -16.43 5.84
CA GLY A 23 -0.92 -15.69 6.64
C GLY A 23 -1.40 -14.56 5.76
N SER A 24 -2.60 -14.69 5.22
CA SER A 24 -3.38 -13.56 4.72
C SER A 24 -3.57 -12.59 5.88
N ALA A 25 -2.62 -11.69 6.09
CA ALA A 25 -2.90 -10.46 6.80
C ALA A 25 -3.88 -9.71 5.90
N PRO A 26 -5.03 -9.22 6.42
CA PRO A 26 -5.76 -8.19 5.71
C PRO A 26 -4.78 -7.03 5.55
N SER A 27 -4.28 -6.90 4.32
CA SER A 27 -3.27 -5.93 3.98
C SER A 27 -3.83 -4.57 4.37
N ALA A 28 -3.12 -3.81 5.20
CA ALA A 28 -3.47 -2.43 5.57
C ALA A 28 -3.78 -1.55 4.34
N MET A 29 -3.40 -2.01 3.15
CA MET A 29 -3.80 -1.52 1.84
C MET A 29 -5.32 -1.41 1.62
N GLN A 30 -6.17 -2.28 2.19
CA GLN A 30 -7.63 -2.24 1.96
C GLN A 30 -8.38 -1.18 2.78
N ALA A 31 -7.83 -0.76 3.91
CA ALA A 31 -8.44 0.30 4.72
C ALA A 31 -8.30 1.67 4.04
N ASP A 32 -7.19 1.87 3.33
CA ASP A 32 -6.91 3.06 2.55
C ASP A 32 -7.86 3.18 1.34
N ASP A 33 -8.15 2.05 0.67
CA ASP A 33 -9.09 1.99 -0.45
C ASP A 33 -10.50 2.46 -0.04
N ALA A 34 -11.01 2.02 1.11
CA ALA A 34 -12.35 2.41 1.55
C ALA A 34 -12.43 3.90 1.91
N HIS A 35 -11.38 4.43 2.54
CA HIS A 35 -11.29 5.85 2.90
C HIS A 35 -11.16 6.74 1.66
N THR A 36 -10.25 6.41 0.74
CA THR A 36 -10.08 7.14 -0.52
C THR A 36 -11.31 7.09 -1.41
N VAL A 37 -12.03 5.97 -1.46
CA VAL A 37 -13.32 5.86 -2.17
C VAL A 37 -14.35 6.81 -1.55
N ALA A 38 -14.45 6.89 -0.23
CA ALA A 38 -15.37 7.82 0.44
C ALA A 38 -15.05 9.29 0.10
N ILE A 39 -13.77 9.67 0.15
CA ILE A 39 -13.30 11.00 -0.24
C ILE A 39 -13.65 11.30 -1.70
N ALA A 40 -13.35 10.37 -2.61
CA ALA A 40 -13.60 10.55 -4.04
C ALA A 40 -15.10 10.73 -4.34
N VAL A 41 -15.96 9.94 -3.72
CA VAL A 41 -17.42 10.06 -3.85
C VAL A 41 -17.91 11.42 -3.34
N ARG A 42 -17.40 11.88 -2.19
CA ARG A 42 -17.76 13.19 -1.64
C ARG A 42 -17.29 14.33 -2.54
N ALA A 43 -16.04 14.29 -3.00
CA ALA A 43 -15.50 15.28 -3.92
C ALA A 43 -16.30 15.34 -5.22
N TYR A 44 -16.72 14.19 -5.75
CA TYR A 44 -17.59 14.12 -6.93
C TYR A 44 -18.93 14.85 -6.70
N TYR A 45 -19.60 14.63 -5.56
CA TYR A 45 -20.84 15.35 -5.26
C TYR A 45 -20.62 16.85 -5.06
N MET A 46 -19.49 17.27 -4.47
CA MET A 46 -19.17 18.69 -4.34
C MET A 46 -18.93 19.35 -5.71
N ALA A 47 -18.21 18.67 -6.60
CA ALA A 47 -18.01 19.12 -7.97
C ALA A 47 -19.36 19.18 -8.73
N GLU A 48 -20.23 18.19 -8.57
CA GLU A 48 -21.56 18.15 -9.19
C GLU A 48 -22.42 19.35 -8.76
N GLN A 49 -22.40 19.73 -7.46
CA GLN A 49 -23.15 20.91 -6.99
C GLN A 49 -22.65 22.23 -7.60
N ARG A 50 -21.39 22.29 -8.03
CA ARG A 50 -20.81 23.42 -8.74
C ARG A 50 -20.83 23.27 -10.26
N GLY A 51 -21.43 22.20 -10.78
CA GLY A 51 -21.50 21.95 -12.22
C GLY A 51 -20.16 21.54 -12.84
N PHE A 52 -19.29 20.89 -12.07
CA PHE A 52 -17.96 20.44 -12.48
C PHE A 52 -17.07 21.59 -12.98
N GLU A 53 -17.10 22.72 -12.29
CA GLU A 53 -16.25 23.87 -12.60
C GLU A 53 -14.75 23.50 -12.46
N PRO A 54 -13.95 23.69 -13.53
CA PRO A 54 -12.53 23.35 -13.51
C PRO A 54 -11.73 24.29 -12.60
N GLY A 55 -10.68 23.77 -11.96
CA GLY A 55 -9.82 24.54 -11.05
C GLY A 55 -10.17 24.36 -9.58
N HIS A 56 -11.28 23.68 -9.27
CA HIS A 56 -11.71 23.40 -7.91
C HIS A 56 -11.61 21.91 -7.52
N GLU A 57 -11.09 21.05 -8.40
CA GLU A 57 -11.02 19.60 -8.13
C GLU A 57 -10.18 19.29 -6.87
N LEU A 58 -9.09 20.03 -6.68
CA LEU A 58 -8.21 19.86 -5.52
C LEU A 58 -8.88 20.33 -4.22
N GLU A 59 -9.62 21.43 -4.28
CA GLU A 59 -10.34 21.97 -3.12
C GLU A 59 -11.49 21.05 -2.70
N ASP A 60 -12.20 20.45 -3.65
CA ASP A 60 -13.21 19.43 -3.36
C ASP A 60 -12.62 18.22 -2.67
N TRP A 61 -11.46 17.76 -3.15
CA TRP A 61 -10.80 16.61 -2.61
C TRP A 61 -10.29 16.87 -1.19
N LEU A 62 -9.66 18.03 -0.94
CA LEU A 62 -9.22 18.44 0.40
C LEU A 62 -10.38 18.64 1.37
N ASN A 63 -11.47 19.27 0.92
CA ASN A 63 -12.67 19.42 1.74
C ASN A 63 -13.28 18.06 2.09
N ALA A 64 -13.38 17.15 1.11
CA ALA A 64 -13.85 15.79 1.34
C ALA A 64 -12.97 15.03 2.34
N GLU A 65 -11.64 15.08 2.20
CA GLU A 65 -10.68 14.44 3.10
C GLU A 65 -10.78 14.97 4.53
N GLN A 66 -10.89 16.30 4.69
CA GLN A 66 -11.04 16.92 6.01
C GLN A 66 -12.35 16.50 6.68
N GLN A 67 -13.40 16.32 5.89
CA GLN A 67 -14.72 15.92 6.35
C GLN A 67 -14.82 14.41 6.67
N GLU A 68 -13.98 13.55 6.07
CA GLU A 68 -13.81 12.14 6.42
C GLU A 68 -12.86 11.96 7.63
N SER A 69 -11.78 12.74 7.71
CA SER A 69 -10.84 12.74 8.83
C SER A 69 -11.48 13.23 10.13
N SER A 70 -12.35 14.24 10.06
CA SER A 70 -13.10 14.74 11.23
C SER A 70 -14.15 13.76 11.76
N ARG A 71 -14.35 12.62 11.09
CA ARG A 71 -15.38 11.62 11.41
C ARG A 71 -14.81 10.40 12.18
N HIS A 72 -13.54 10.44 12.55
CA HIS A 72 -12.85 9.47 13.42
C HIS A 72 -12.62 10.06 14.82
#